data_AF-Q4PRJ3-F1
#
_entry.id   AF-Q4PRJ3-F1
#
_cell.length_a   1.000
_cell.length_b   1.000
_cell.length_c   1.000
_cell.angle_alpha   90.00
_cell.angle_beta   90.00
_cell.angle_gamma   90.00
#
_symmetry.space_group_name_H-M   'P 1'
#
loop_
_entity.id
_entity.type
_entity.pdbx_description
1 polymer ?
#
loop_
_entity_poly.entity_id
_entity_poly.type
_entity_poly.pdbx_seq_one_letter_code
_entity_poly.pdbx_strand_id
1 'polypeptide(L)'
;HDFGHLSVFKKSKWNHLVHKFVIGHLKGASANWWNHRHFQHHAKPNIFKKDPDINMMDIFVLGNTQPVEYGIKKIKHYPYNYQHQYFFLVAPPLLIPVFYNYNIMKTMFTRRDWVDPAWASTYYIRYFYCFVPLYGVFGSLALMMFVRFLESHWFVWVT
;
A
#
# COMPACT_ATOMS: atom_id res chain seq x y z
N HIS A 1 7.18 -9.50 4.63
CA HIS A 1 7.92 -9.85 3.40
C HIS A 1 8.31 -11.33 3.42
N ASP A 2 9.27 -11.75 4.26
CA ASP A 2 9.85 -13.11 4.19
C ASP A 2 8.85 -14.24 4.49
N PHE A 3 7.93 -14.04 5.43
CA PHE A 3 6.82 -14.97 5.64
C PHE A 3 5.90 -15.08 4.40
N GLY A 4 5.72 -13.99 3.64
CA GLY A 4 4.95 -14.00 2.39
C GLY A 4 5.65 -14.76 1.26
N HIS A 5 6.98 -14.78 1.26
CA HIS A 5 7.82 -15.61 0.38
C HIS A 5 8.07 -17.03 0.88
N LEU A 6 7.48 -17.41 2.03
CA LEU A 6 7.65 -18.73 2.64
C LEU A 6 9.10 -19.05 3.05
N SER A 7 9.91 -18.03 3.32
CA SER A 7 11.36 -18.18 3.52
C SER A 7 11.79 -18.39 4.97
N VAL A 8 10.86 -18.36 5.95
CA VAL A 8 11.21 -18.41 7.38
C VAL A 8 11.06 -19.82 7.96
N PHE A 9 9.89 -20.45 7.80
CA PHE A 9 9.65 -21.81 8.29
C PHE A 9 9.74 -22.86 7.19
N LYS A 10 10.17 -24.08 7.54
CA LYS A 10 10.18 -25.23 6.61
C LYS A 10 8.78 -25.61 6.10
N LYS A 11 7.75 -25.49 6.96
CA LYS A 11 6.36 -25.80 6.60
C LYS A 11 5.64 -24.51 6.18
N SER A 12 5.11 -24.47 4.96
CA SER A 12 4.40 -23.31 4.39
C SER A 12 3.23 -22.82 5.25
N LYS A 13 2.49 -23.74 5.89
CA LYS A 13 1.35 -23.40 6.77
C LYS A 13 1.73 -22.41 7.88
N TRP A 14 2.91 -22.56 8.49
CA TRP A 14 3.38 -21.64 9.53
C TRP A 14 3.74 -20.27 8.98
N ASN A 15 4.37 -20.22 7.80
CA ASN A 15 4.65 -18.94 7.13
C ASN A 15 3.36 -18.18 6.82
N HIS A 16 2.33 -18.84 6.27
CA HIS A 16 1.04 -18.19 5.98
C HIS A 16 0.33 -17.68 7.24
N LEU A 17 0.33 -18.47 8.32
CA LEU A 17 -0.29 -18.06 9.58
C LEU A 17 0.40 -16.82 10.16
N VAL A 18 1.74 -16.85 10.25
CA VAL A 18 2.51 -15.72 10.81
C VAL A 18 2.46 -14.53 9.87
N HIS A 19 2.44 -14.72 8.56
CA HIS A 19 2.24 -13.63 7.61
C HIS A 19 0.91 -12.91 7.87
N LYS A 20 -0.21 -13.65 7.96
CA LYS A 20 -1.53 -13.09 8.26
C LYS A 20 -1.57 -12.39 9.62
N PHE A 21 -0.94 -12.96 10.64
CA PHE A 21 -0.82 -12.31 11.94
C PHE A 21 -0.04 -10.99 11.85
N VAL A 22 1.16 -10.98 11.27
CA VAL A 22 2.01 -9.79 11.22
C VAL A 22 1.34 -8.67 10.41
N ILE A 23 0.89 -8.94 9.19
CA ILE A 23 0.31 -7.89 8.34
C ILE A 23 -1.13 -7.51 8.75
N GLY A 24 -1.90 -8.46 9.28
CA GLY A 24 -3.26 -8.20 9.73
C GLY A 24 -3.30 -7.60 11.13
N HIS A 25 -2.84 -8.33 12.14
CA HIS A 25 -2.94 -7.93 13.55
C HIS A 25 -1.99 -6.79 13.95
N LEU A 26 -0.78 -6.73 13.40
CA LEU A 26 0.19 -5.69 13.78
C LEU A 26 0.12 -4.46 12.89
N LYS A 27 -0.34 -4.61 11.63
CA LYS A 27 -0.33 -3.54 10.63
C LYS A 27 -1.72 -3.12 10.15
N GLY A 28 -2.78 -3.90 10.35
CA GLY A 28 -4.13 -3.57 9.89
C GLY A 28 -4.30 -3.68 8.37
N ALA A 29 -3.55 -4.56 7.70
CA ALA A 29 -3.53 -4.77 6.26
C ALA A 29 -3.82 -6.23 5.87
N SER A 30 -3.81 -6.56 4.57
CA SER A 30 -4.18 -7.88 4.04
C SER A 30 -2.97 -8.65 3.51
N ALA A 31 -2.81 -9.88 3.97
CA ALA A 31 -1.79 -10.81 3.49
C ALA A 31 -2.09 -11.28 2.07
N ASN A 32 -3.37 -11.55 1.77
CA ASN A 32 -3.81 -12.00 0.44
C ASN A 32 -3.61 -10.88 -0.60
N TRP A 33 -3.98 -9.64 -0.26
CA TRP A 33 -3.75 -8.47 -1.11
C TRP A 33 -2.26 -8.26 -1.36
N TRP A 34 -1.44 -8.31 -0.30
CA TRP A 34 0.01 -8.16 -0.43
C TRP A 34 0.60 -9.24 -1.32
N ASN A 35 0.29 -10.52 -1.06
CA ASN A 35 0.77 -11.63 -1.88
C ASN A 35 0.37 -11.48 -3.35
N HIS A 36 -0.89 -11.15 -3.63
CA HIS A 36 -1.38 -11.00 -5.00
C HIS A 36 -0.60 -9.92 -5.77
N ARG A 37 -0.47 -8.74 -5.18
CA ARG A 37 0.28 -7.60 -5.75
C ARG A 37 1.76 -7.94 -5.91
N HIS A 38 2.37 -8.49 -4.86
CA HIS A 38 3.79 -8.79 -4.82
C HIS A 38 4.17 -9.88 -5.82
N PHE A 39 3.33 -10.90 -6.01
CA PHE A 39 3.56 -11.92 -7.05
C PHE A 39 3.50 -11.31 -8.47
N GLN A 40 2.62 -10.33 -8.72
CA GLN A 40 2.59 -9.63 -10.01
C GLN A 40 3.86 -8.81 -10.24
N HIS A 41 4.33 -8.09 -9.21
CA HIS A 41 5.59 -7.35 -9.26
C HIS A 41 6.75 -8.28 -9.60
N HIS A 42 6.91 -9.40 -8.87
CA HIS A 42 7.98 -10.37 -9.14
C HIS A 42 7.87 -11.08 -10.49
N ALA A 43 6.66 -11.20 -11.06
CA ALA A 43 6.49 -11.82 -12.37
C ALA A 43 7.02 -10.96 -13.53
N LYS A 44 6.84 -9.64 -13.46
CA LYS A 44 7.27 -8.68 -14.50
C LYS A 44 7.65 -7.32 -13.87
N PRO A 45 8.77 -7.24 -13.13
CA PRO A 45 9.15 -6.03 -12.42
C PRO A 45 9.51 -4.90 -13.38
N ASN A 46 9.18 -3.67 -13.01
CA ASN A 46 9.47 -2.44 -13.76
C ASN A 46 8.92 -2.42 -15.20
N ILE A 47 7.90 -3.22 -15.50
CA ILE A 47 7.21 -3.20 -16.79
C ILE A 47 5.88 -2.48 -16.66
N PHE A 48 5.74 -1.36 -17.37
CA PHE A 48 4.53 -0.55 -17.36
C PHE A 48 3.28 -1.39 -17.69
N LYS A 49 2.18 -1.11 -16.98
CA LYS A 49 0.90 -1.86 -16.99
C LYS A 49 0.95 -3.31 -16.48
N LYS A 50 2.13 -3.91 -16.29
CA LYS A 50 2.26 -5.29 -15.78
C LYS A 50 2.65 -5.33 -14.31
N ASP A 51 3.56 -4.44 -13.93
CA ASP A 51 3.97 -4.25 -12.54
C ASP A 51 2.98 -3.30 -11.84
N PRO A 52 2.25 -3.75 -10.81
CA PRO A 52 1.30 -2.91 -10.08
C PRO A 52 1.98 -1.78 -9.29
N ASP A 53 3.27 -1.90 -8.97
CA ASP A 53 3.96 -0.93 -8.10
C ASP A 53 4.38 0.35 -8.83
N ILE A 54 4.49 0.29 -10.16
CA ILE A 54 4.75 1.47 -11.02
C ILE A 54 3.52 1.86 -11.87
N ASN A 55 2.36 1.29 -11.59
CA ASN A 55 1.12 1.64 -12.29
C ASN A 55 0.41 2.82 -11.60
N MET A 56 0.86 4.03 -11.89
CA MET A 56 0.48 5.26 -11.17
C MET A 56 -0.78 5.98 -11.67
N MET A 57 -1.74 5.26 -12.28
CA MET A 57 -3.03 5.81 -12.75
C MET A 57 -2.89 7.09 -13.60
N ASP A 58 -1.85 7.17 -14.44
CA ASP A 58 -1.49 8.31 -15.29
C ASP A 58 -1.23 9.64 -14.56
N ILE A 59 -1.21 9.67 -13.22
CA ILE A 59 -0.84 10.85 -12.41
C ILE A 59 0.64 11.21 -12.63
N PHE A 60 1.46 10.17 -12.83
CA PHE A 60 2.88 10.27 -13.08
C PHE A 60 3.26 9.58 -14.38
N VAL A 61 4.19 10.17 -15.10
CA VAL A 61 4.96 9.50 -16.15
C VAL A 61 6.29 9.04 -15.56
N LEU A 62 6.65 7.78 -15.80
CA LEU A 62 7.79 7.10 -15.17
C LEU A 62 8.77 6.55 -16.21
N GLY A 63 10.05 6.49 -15.81
CA GLY A 63 11.13 5.98 -16.65
C GLY A 63 11.41 6.85 -17.87
N ASN A 64 12.15 6.30 -18.83
CA ASN A 64 12.66 7.05 -19.99
C ASN A 64 11.68 7.03 -21.19
N THR A 65 10.80 6.03 -21.26
CA THR A 65 9.96 5.80 -22.44
C THR A 65 8.60 6.49 -22.36
N GLN A 66 7.91 6.38 -21.21
CA GLN A 66 6.56 6.90 -21.03
C GLN A 66 6.46 8.43 -21.22
N PRO A 67 7.36 9.27 -20.65
CA PRO A 67 7.28 10.72 -20.84
C PRO A 67 7.44 11.13 -22.31
N VAL A 68 8.33 10.46 -23.05
CA VAL A 68 8.59 10.70 -24.47
C VAL A 68 7.37 10.32 -25.30
N GLU A 69 6.80 9.14 -25.06
CA GLU A 69 5.59 8.68 -25.75
C GLU A 69 4.42 9.63 -25.54
N TYR A 70 4.20 10.07 -24.30
CA TYR A 70 3.17 11.06 -23.95
C TYR A 70 3.40 12.39 -24.67
N GLY A 71 4.65 12.86 -24.75
CA GLY A 71 5.04 14.07 -25.45
C GLY A 71 4.82 14.04 -26.97
N ILE A 72 5.11 12.90 -27.61
CA ILE A 72 4.88 12.65 -29.04
C ILE A 72 3.38 12.58 -29.32
N LYS A 73 2.64 11.79 -28.54
CA LYS A 73 1.19 11.58 -28.67
C LYS A 73 0.35 12.76 -28.17
N LYS A 74 0.98 13.79 -27.60
CA LYS A 74 0.32 14.97 -27.01
C LYS A 74 -0.72 14.61 -25.93
N ILE A 75 -0.47 13.54 -25.16
CA ILE A 75 -1.33 13.14 -24.04
C ILE A 75 -1.12 14.11 -22.88
N LYS A 76 -2.20 14.73 -22.38
CA LYS A 76 -2.15 15.79 -21.35
C LYS A 76 -3.22 15.62 -20.27
N HIS A 77 -3.21 14.51 -19.53
CA HIS A 77 -4.12 14.34 -18.39
C HIS A 77 -3.72 15.22 -17.19
N TYR A 78 -2.41 15.39 -16.97
CA TYR A 78 -1.83 16.16 -15.85
C TYR A 78 -0.68 17.05 -16.33
N PRO A 79 -0.28 18.07 -15.54
CA PRO A 79 0.84 18.95 -15.88
C PRO A 79 2.20 18.25 -15.69
N TYR A 80 2.51 17.25 -16.53
CA TYR A 80 3.71 16.40 -16.38
C TYR A 80 5.04 17.16 -16.37
N ASN A 81 5.11 18.33 -16.99
CA ASN A 81 6.28 19.20 -16.93
C ASN A 81 6.56 19.76 -15.52
N TYR A 82 5.54 19.83 -14.67
CA TYR A 82 5.63 20.22 -13.25
C TYR A 82 5.58 19.01 -12.30
N GLN A 83 5.73 17.78 -12.81
CA GLN A 83 5.68 16.56 -11.99
C GLN A 83 6.62 16.60 -10.78
N HIS A 84 7.83 17.13 -10.96
CA HIS A 84 8.80 17.29 -9.88
C HIS A 84 8.30 18.17 -8.72
N GLN A 85 7.38 19.09 -8.97
CA GLN A 85 6.83 20.00 -7.95
C GLN A 85 5.73 19.34 -7.14
N TYR A 86 4.81 18.61 -7.79
CA TYR A 86 3.68 17.99 -7.10
C TYR A 86 3.94 16.56 -6.65
N PHE A 87 5.00 15.89 -7.12
CA PHE A 87 5.32 14.51 -6.71
C PHE A 87 5.39 14.38 -5.19
N PHE A 88 6.15 15.26 -4.53
CA PHE A 88 6.33 15.20 -3.07
C PHE A 88 5.04 15.52 -2.30
N LEU A 89 4.14 16.31 -2.89
CA LEU A 89 2.87 16.69 -2.26
C LEU A 89 1.77 15.64 -2.47
N VAL A 90 1.91 14.79 -3.49
CA VAL A 90 0.87 13.84 -3.91
C VAL A 90 1.25 12.40 -3.61
N ALA A 91 2.40 11.92 -4.11
CA ALA A 91 2.75 10.50 -4.02
C ALA A 91 3.01 10.08 -2.56
N PRO A 92 4.07 10.56 -1.87
CA PRO A 92 4.33 10.12 -0.51
C PRO A 92 3.17 10.38 0.47
N PRO A 93 2.51 11.56 0.51
CA PRO A 93 1.43 11.79 1.47
C PRO A 93 0.19 10.91 1.30
N LEU A 94 -0.13 10.47 0.07
CA LEU A 94 -1.39 9.78 -0.23
C LEU A 94 -1.23 8.28 -0.48
N LEU A 95 -0.01 7.80 -0.77
CA LEU A 95 0.22 6.41 -1.19
C LEU A 95 -0.28 5.40 -0.16
N ILE A 96 0.25 5.40 1.06
CA ILE A 96 -0.20 4.48 2.11
C ILE A 96 -1.51 4.94 2.75
N PRO A 97 -1.64 6.20 3.23
CA PRO A 97 -2.79 6.61 4.04
C PRO A 97 -4.11 6.52 3.28
N VAL A 98 -4.09 6.77 1.96
CA VAL A 98 -5.30 6.80 1.13
C VAL A 98 -5.30 5.66 0.12
N PHE A 99 -4.35 5.63 -0.80
CA PHE A 99 -4.43 4.74 -1.97
C PHE A 99 -4.35 3.26 -1.59
N TYR A 100 -3.34 2.84 -0.82
CA TYR A 100 -3.21 1.45 -0.39
C TYR A 100 -4.27 1.06 0.62
N ASN A 101 -4.57 1.90 1.61
CA ASN A 101 -5.67 1.62 2.54
C ASN A 101 -7.00 1.38 1.81
N TYR A 102 -7.35 2.23 0.85
CA TYR A 102 -8.54 2.04 0.03
C TYR A 102 -8.49 0.73 -0.76
N ASN A 103 -7.38 0.45 -1.47
CA ASN A 103 -7.25 -0.77 -2.27
C ASN A 103 -7.31 -2.04 -1.42
N ILE A 104 -6.61 -2.05 -0.28
CA ILE A 104 -6.62 -3.17 0.67
C ILE A 104 -8.04 -3.45 1.14
N MET A 105 -8.75 -2.43 1.63
CA MET A 105 -10.13 -2.56 2.11
C MET A 105 -11.05 -3.04 0.98
N LYS A 106 -11.02 -2.37 -0.17
CA LYS A 106 -11.81 -2.74 -1.34
C LYS A 106 -11.57 -4.19 -1.74
N THR A 107 -10.31 -4.64 -1.82
CA THR A 107 -10.00 -6.02 -2.21
C THR A 107 -10.49 -7.03 -1.18
N MET A 108 -10.26 -6.80 0.12
CA MET A 108 -10.73 -7.72 1.18
C MET A 108 -12.25 -7.98 1.08
N PHE A 109 -13.05 -6.94 0.89
CA PHE A 109 -14.51 -7.07 0.82
C PHE A 109 -15.00 -7.61 -0.52
N THR A 110 -14.46 -7.12 -1.65
CA THR A 110 -14.90 -7.57 -2.99
C THR A 110 -14.52 -9.02 -3.28
N ARG A 111 -13.36 -9.48 -2.78
CA ARG A 111 -12.90 -10.86 -2.91
C ARG A 111 -13.42 -11.80 -1.83
N ARG A 112 -14.14 -11.28 -0.82
CA ARG A 112 -14.68 -12.05 0.32
C ARG A 112 -13.58 -12.76 1.11
N ASP A 113 -12.41 -12.13 1.25
CA ASP A 113 -11.24 -12.67 1.94
C ASP A 113 -11.37 -12.57 3.47
N TRP A 114 -12.48 -13.04 4.06
CA TRP A 114 -12.93 -12.71 5.42
C TRP A 114 -11.94 -12.95 6.57
N VAL A 115 -10.94 -13.80 6.37
CA VAL A 115 -9.85 -14.00 7.33
C VAL A 115 -9.00 -12.73 7.51
N ASP A 116 -8.72 -12.01 6.41
CA ASP A 116 -7.88 -10.82 6.44
C ASP A 116 -8.55 -9.61 7.13
N PRO A 117 -9.82 -9.24 6.88
CA PRO A 117 -10.49 -8.19 7.63
C PRO A 117 -10.74 -8.60 9.09
N ALA A 118 -10.88 -9.89 9.41
CA ALA A 118 -10.92 -10.35 10.79
C ALA A 118 -9.59 -10.10 11.52
N TRP A 119 -8.45 -10.34 10.87
CA TRP A 119 -7.15 -9.97 11.45
C TRP A 119 -6.97 -8.45 11.50
N ALA A 120 -7.30 -7.72 10.44
CA ALA A 120 -7.16 -6.28 10.38
C ALA A 120 -8.03 -5.56 11.43
N SER A 121 -9.25 -6.06 11.69
CA SER A 121 -10.13 -5.47 12.71
C SER A 121 -9.49 -5.51 14.10
N THR A 122 -8.77 -6.59 14.44
CA THR A 122 -8.06 -6.66 15.74
C THR A 122 -6.99 -5.58 15.90
N TYR A 123 -6.32 -5.17 14.80
CA TYR A 123 -5.41 -4.01 14.83
C TYR A 123 -6.17 -2.73 15.17
N TYR A 124 -7.25 -2.43 14.44
CA TYR A 124 -8.01 -1.19 14.64
C TYR A 124 -8.69 -1.14 16.01
N ILE A 125 -9.29 -2.24 16.45
CA ILE A 125 -9.90 -2.36 17.78
C ILE A 125 -8.85 -2.09 18.86
N ARG A 126 -7.69 -2.77 18.82
CA ARG A 126 -6.61 -2.55 19.78
C ARG A 126 -6.11 -1.10 19.75
N TYR A 127 -5.94 -0.55 18.56
CA TYR A 127 -5.48 0.83 18.37
C TYR A 127 -6.45 1.83 19.02
N PHE A 128 -7.73 1.79 18.65
CA PHE A 128 -8.72 2.71 19.21
C PHE A 128 -8.95 2.48 20.69
N TYR A 129 -8.95 1.24 21.17
CA TYR A 129 -9.04 0.95 22.60
C TYR A 129 -7.89 1.59 23.39
N CYS A 130 -6.68 1.61 22.83
CA CYS A 130 -5.51 2.18 23.47
C CYS A 130 -5.48 3.72 23.42
N PHE A 131 -5.83 4.32 22.27
CA PHE A 131 -5.60 5.74 22.04
C PHE A 131 -6.82 6.64 22.24
N VAL A 132 -8.05 6.11 22.11
CA VAL A 132 -9.28 6.91 22.33
C VAL A 132 -9.36 7.48 23.74
N PRO A 133 -9.01 6.75 24.83
CA PRO A 133 -8.99 7.32 26.17
C PRO A 133 -7.99 8.48 26.34
N LEU A 134 -6.93 8.54 25.52
CA LEU A 134 -5.86 9.54 25.63
C LEU A 134 -6.11 10.77 24.74
N TYR A 135 -6.62 10.56 23.53
CA TYR A 135 -6.71 11.59 22.50
C TYR A 135 -8.15 11.86 22.02
N GLY A 136 -9.13 11.14 22.55
CA GLY A 136 -10.48 11.08 21.99
C GLY A 136 -10.50 10.41 20.62
N VAL A 137 -11.70 10.28 20.03
CA VAL A 137 -11.88 9.64 18.72
C VAL A 137 -11.14 10.41 17.62
N PHE A 138 -11.34 11.72 17.54
CA PHE A 138 -10.73 12.55 16.50
C PHE A 138 -9.22 12.67 16.65
N GLY A 139 -8.69 12.79 17.88
CA GLY A 139 -7.24 12.83 18.09
C GLY A 139 -6.57 11.49 17.77
N SER A 140 -7.23 10.37 18.05
CA SER A 140 -6.74 9.04 17.66
C SER A 140 -6.72 8.85 16.14
N LEU A 141 -7.75 9.33 15.44
CA LEU A 141 -7.77 9.33 13.97
C LEU A 141 -6.66 10.20 13.39
N ALA A 142 -6.47 11.41 13.93
CA ALA A 142 -5.38 12.31 13.52
C ALA A 142 -4.00 11.68 13.75
N LEU A 143 -3.78 11.06 14.91
CA LEU A 143 -2.53 10.34 15.22
C LEU A 143 -2.30 9.19 14.24
N MET A 144 -3.32 8.38 13.96
CA MET A 144 -3.21 7.28 13.00
C MET A 144 -2.83 7.80 11.62
N MET A 145 -3.53 8.83 11.12
CA MET A 145 -3.23 9.44 9.83
C MET A 145 -1.82 10.02 9.77
N PHE A 146 -1.38 10.67 10.84
CA PHE A 146 -0.03 11.23 10.93
C PHE A 146 1.05 10.14 10.89
N VAL A 147 0.89 9.05 11.66
CA VAL A 147 1.83 7.93 11.62
C VAL A 147 1.86 7.26 10.24
N ARG A 148 0.69 7.10 9.59
CA ARG A 148 0.63 6.57 8.21
C ARG A 148 1.27 7.52 7.21
N PHE A 149 1.13 8.82 7.39
CA PHE A 149 1.81 9.82 6.57
C PHE A 149 3.33 9.67 6.66
N LEU A 150 3.89 9.56 7.87
CA LEU A 150 5.33 9.35 8.07
C LEU A 150 5.78 8.02 7.48
N GLU A 151 5.01 6.94 7.70
CA GLU A 151 5.25 5.63 7.11
C GLU A 151 5.34 5.70 5.58
N SER A 152 4.41 6.42 4.96
CA SER A 152 4.33 6.55 3.51
C SER A 152 5.52 7.29 2.91
N HIS A 153 6.02 8.32 3.60
CA HIS A 153 7.26 8.98 3.21
C HIS A 153 8.45 8.04 3.31
N TRP A 154 8.60 7.37 4.45
CA TRP A 154 9.66 6.38 4.62
C TRP A 154 9.62 5.28 3.55
N PHE A 155 8.43 4.75 3.27
CA PHE A 155 8.23 3.71 2.27
C PHE A 155 8.71 4.14 0.89
N VAL A 156 8.30 5.31 0.39
CA VAL A 156 8.69 5.78 -0.95
C VAL A 156 10.22 5.94 -1.11
N TRP A 157 10.95 6.21 -0.02
CA TRP A 157 12.40 6.49 -0.09
C TRP A 157 13.30 5.30 0.24
N VAL A 158 12.80 4.30 0.96
CA VAL A 158 13.64 3.22 1.52
C VAL A 158 13.40 1.88 0.85
N THR A 159 12.20 1.64 0.31
CA THR A 159 11.85 0.38 -0.38
C THR A 159 11.88 0.58 -1.88
#